data_AF-A0A6B3G4I4-F1
#
_entry.id   AF-A0A6B3G4I4-F1
#
_cell.length_a   1.000
_cell.length_b   1.000
_cell.length_c   1.000
_cell.angle_alpha   90.00
_cell.angle_beta   90.00
_cell.angle_gamma   90.00
#
_symmetry.space_group_name_H-M   'P 1'
#
loop_
_entity.id
_entity.type
_entity.pdbx_description
1 polymer ?
#
loop_
_entity_poly.entity_id
_entity_poly.type
_entity_poly.pdbx_seq_one_letter_code
_entity_poly.pdbx_strand_id
1 'polypeptide(L)' 'MVRAAVLPAVGAPLEITDIVLPEPGPGQVRIALAAAGVCHS' A
#
# COMPACT_ATOMS: atom_id res chain seq x y z
N MET A 1 3.30 7.70 9.41
CA MET A 1 3.94 6.63 8.61
C MET A 1 3.02 5.42 8.66
N VAL A 2 2.93 4.68 7.57
CA VAL A 2 2.16 3.42 7.50
C VAL A 2 3.05 2.33 6.90
N ARG A 3 2.92 1.11 7.40
CA ARG A 3 3.65 -0.06 6.89
C ARG A 3 2.97 -0.57 5.62
N ALA A 4 3.73 -0.77 4.54
CA ALA A 4 3.24 -1.20 3.25
C ALA A 4 4.12 -2.29 2.64
N ALA A 5 3.53 -3.15 1.80
CA ALA A 5 4.24 -4.05 0.91
C ALA A 5 4.47 -3.33 -0.44
N VAL A 6 5.72 -3.01 -0.76
CA VAL A 6 6.12 -2.27 -1.96
C VAL A 6 6.88 -3.20 -2.89
N LEU A 7 6.55 -3.15 -4.18
CA LEU A 7 7.30 -3.82 -5.24
C LEU A 7 8.24 -2.79 -5.89
N PRO A 8 9.56 -2.83 -5.62
CA PRO A 8 10.47 -1.78 -6.09
C PRO A 8 10.74 -1.85 -7.60
N ALA A 9 10.64 -3.05 -8.19
CA ALA A 9 10.80 -3.29 -9.63
C ALA A 9 10.04 -4.54 -10.08
N VAL A 10 9.75 -4.64 -11.37
CA VAL A 10 9.13 -5.84 -11.95
C VAL A 10 10.04 -7.06 -11.73
N GLY A 11 9.49 -8.12 -11.14
CA GLY A 11 10.21 -9.36 -10.85
C GLY A 11 11.06 -9.33 -9.57
N ALA A 12 11.13 -8.20 -8.86
CA ALA A 12 11.75 -8.13 -7.54
C ALA A 12 10.86 -8.75 -6.45
N PRO A 13 11.41 -9.16 -5.30
CA PRO A 13 10.59 -9.52 -4.15
C PRO A 13 9.83 -8.29 -3.60
N LEU A 14 8.69 -8.54 -2.94
CA LEU A 14 8.00 -7.52 -2.17
C LEU A 14 8.82 -7.14 -0.93
N GLU A 15 8.90 -5.85 -0.66
CA GLU A 15 9.57 -5.28 0.51
C GLU A 15 8.55 -4.69 1.47
N ILE A 16 8.75 -4.91 2.76
CA ILE A 16 7.92 -4.28 3.79
C ILE A 16 8.62 -3.02 4.30
N THR A 17 8.05 -1.86 4.01
CA THR A 17 8.64 -0.55 4.37
C THR A 17 7.57 0.41 4.89
N ASP A 18 8.01 1.45 5.59
CA ASP A 18 7.16 2.57 5.96
C ASP A 18 7.03 3.56 4.79
N ILE A 19 5.81 4.06 4.59
CA ILE A 19 5.48 5.11 3.61
C ILE A 19 4.69 6.24 4.27
N VAL A 20 4.67 7.38 3.61
CA VAL A 20 3.80 8.51 3.95
C VAL A 20 2.64 8.53 2.96
N LEU A 21 1.42 8.47 3.48
CA LEU A 21 0.22 8.66 2.66
C LEU A 21 -0.12 10.14 2.61
N PRO A 22 -0.48 10.69 1.44
CA PRO A 22 -1.01 12.05 1.34
C PRO A 22 -2.39 12.13 2.00
N GLU A 23 -2.82 13.36 2.31
CA GLU A 23 -4.17 13.60 2.80
C GLU A 23 -5.22 13.35 1.70
N PRO A 24 -6.39 12.75 2.02
CA PRO A 24 -7.44 12.51 1.04
C PRO A 24 -8.01 13.82 0.47
N GLY A 25 -8.20 13.89 -0.84
CA GLY A 25 -8.89 14.98 -1.52
C GLY A 25 -10.43 14.86 -1.47
N PRO A 26 -11.16 15.78 -2.11
CA PRO A 26 -12.62 15.72 -2.21
C PRO A 26 -13.10 14.40 -2.84
N GLY A 27 -14.02 13.71 -2.16
CA GLY A 27 -14.57 12.42 -2.59
C GLY A 27 -13.68 11.20 -2.31
N GLN A 28 -12.51 11.38 -1.70
CA GLN A 28 -11.63 10.29 -1.29
C GLN A 28 -11.80 9.96 0.20
N VAL A 29 -11.50 8.72 0.58
CA VAL A 29 -11.51 8.26 1.96
C VAL A 29 -10.19 7.56 2.30
N ARG A 30 -9.74 7.70 3.55
CA ARG A 30 -8.61 6.95 4.10
C ARG A 30 -9.14 5.77 4.89
N ILE A 31 -8.65 4.57 4.59
CA ILE A 31 -9.10 3.32 5.21
C ILE A 31 -7.94 2.69 5.98
N ALA A 32 -8.20 2.29 7.22
CA ALA A 32 -7.29 1.43 7.97
C ALA A 32 -7.55 -0.03 7.58
N LEU A 33 -6.67 -0.60 6.75
CA LEU A 33 -6.81 -1.98 6.28
C LEU A 33 -6.63 -2.97 7.44
N ALA A 34 -7.60 -3.86 7.65
CA ALA A 34 -7.49 -4.97 8.59
C ALA A 34 -6.80 -6.20 7.96
N ALA A 35 -7.07 -6.45 6.67
CA ALA A 35 -6.48 -7.52 5.87
C ALA A 35 -6.56 -7.19 4.38
N ALA A 36 -5.70 -7.82 3.58
CA ALA A 36 -5.73 -7.78 2.12
C ALA A 36 -5.39 -9.17 1.55
N GLY A 37 -6.04 -9.56 0.46
CA GLY A 37 -5.73 -10.79 -0.28
C GLY A 37 -4.84 -10.52 -1.49
N VAL A 38 -4.17 -11.55 -1.99
CA VAL A 38 -3.38 -11.49 -3.24
C VAL A 38 -4.15 -12.17 -4.36
N CYS A 39 -4.23 -11.50 -5.51
CA CYS A 39 -4.83 -12.02 -6.75
C CYS A 39 -3.74 -12.28 -7.80
N HIS A 40 -4.09 -12.90 -8.92
CA HIS A 40 -3.19 -13.15 -10.05
C HIS A 40 -3.01 -11.94 -10.99
N SER A 41 -3.91 -10.96 -10.91
CA SER A 41 -3.94 -9.79 -11.80
C SER A 41 -3.00 -8.67 -11.37
#